data_AF-A0A060XNM8-F1
#
_entry.id   AF-A0A060XNM8-F1
#
_cell.length_a   1.000
_cell.length_b   1.000
_cell.length_c   1.000
_cell.angle_alpha   90.00
_cell.angle_beta   90.00
_cell.angle_gamma   90.00
#
_symmetry.space_group_name_H-M   'P 1'
#
loop_
_entity.id
_entity.type
_entity.pdbx_description
1 polymer ?
#
loop_
_entity_poly.entity_id
_entity_poly.type
_entity_poly.pdbx_seq_one_letter_code
_entity_poly.pdbx_strand_id
1 'polypeptide(L)'
;MAGVMADFGNFTHAVVRAIPSSLAKEALRMNVSDVDLEKAQREHEVYVGVLKQKLGLEVIELPADESLPDCVFVEDAAVVCGDTALITRPGAESRRKE
;
A
#
# COMPACT_ATOMS: atom_id res chain seq x y z
N MET A 1 -34.85 -11.49 -0.55
CA MET A 1 -33.42 -11.57 -0.21
C MET A 1 -32.66 -10.96 -1.39
N ALA A 2 -32.58 -9.64 -1.44
CA ALA A 2 -31.83 -8.94 -2.49
C ALA A 2 -30.35 -9.11 -2.16
N GLY A 3 -29.65 -9.93 -2.94
CA GLY A 3 -28.19 -9.98 -2.88
C GLY A 3 -27.68 -8.57 -3.14
N VAL A 4 -26.87 -8.05 -2.21
CA VAL A 4 -26.09 -6.83 -2.44
C VAL A 4 -25.28 -7.10 -3.70
N MET A 5 -25.70 -6.51 -4.83
CA MET A 5 -24.84 -6.45 -6.00
C MET A 5 -23.69 -5.55 -5.57
N ALA A 6 -22.54 -6.14 -5.27
CA ALA A 6 -21.31 -5.38 -5.13
C ALA A 6 -21.02 -4.81 -6.51
N ASP A 7 -21.33 -3.52 -6.71
CA ASP A 7 -20.94 -2.82 -7.93
C ASP A 7 -19.42 -2.88 -8.04
N PHE A 8 -18.94 -3.27 -9.23
CA PHE A 8 -17.52 -3.45 -9.47
C PHE A 8 -16.76 -2.14 -9.21
N GLY A 9 -15.72 -2.22 -8.37
CA GLY A 9 -14.87 -1.07 -8.04
C GLY A 9 -15.45 -0.10 -6.99
N ASN A 10 -16.53 -0.48 -6.30
CA ASN A 10 -17.04 0.30 -5.17
C ASN A 10 -16.31 -0.06 -3.87
N PHE A 11 -15.65 0.92 -3.26
CA PHE A 11 -14.85 0.76 -2.04
C PHE A 11 -15.21 1.82 -1.01
N THR A 12 -15.09 1.47 0.28
CA THR A 12 -15.35 2.37 1.41
C THR A 12 -14.08 2.72 2.17
N HIS A 13 -13.08 1.85 2.13
CA HIS A 13 -11.84 1.99 2.88
C HIS A 13 -10.63 1.74 1.98
N ALA A 14 -9.49 2.32 2.35
CA ALA A 14 -8.19 1.94 1.82
C ALA A 14 -7.19 1.77 2.97
N VAL A 15 -6.26 0.82 2.82
CA VAL A 15 -5.10 0.68 3.69
C VAL A 15 -3.89 1.16 2.90
N VAL A 16 -3.07 1.99 3.53
CA VAL A 16 -1.81 2.47 2.97
C VAL A 16 -0.74 2.39 4.05
N ARG A 17 0.54 2.44 3.65
CA ARG A 17 1.66 2.44 4.58
C ARG A 17 2.67 3.50 4.19
N ALA A 18 3.22 4.20 5.17
CA ALA A 18 4.19 5.27 4.92
C ALA A 18 5.49 4.75 4.29
N ILE A 19 6.17 5.61 3.53
CA ILE A 19 7.45 5.29 2.87
C ILE A 19 8.58 5.27 3.90
N PRO A 20 9.28 4.14 4.09
CA PRO A 20 10.48 4.11 4.93
C PRO A 20 11.65 4.80 4.23
N SER A 21 12.58 5.35 5.00
CA SER A 21 13.79 5.97 4.44
C SER A 21 14.70 4.96 3.75
N SER A 22 14.67 3.70 4.19
CA SER A 22 15.40 2.58 3.59
C SER A 22 14.95 2.26 2.16
N LEU A 23 13.73 2.66 1.75
CA LEU A 23 13.21 2.41 0.40
C LEU A 23 14.17 2.88 -0.69
N ALA A 24 14.74 4.08 -0.56
CA ALA A 24 15.56 4.67 -1.62
C ALA A 24 16.77 3.80 -2.00
N LYS A 25 17.36 3.10 -1.03
CA LYS A 25 18.60 2.32 -1.18
C LYS A 25 18.38 0.81 -1.21
N GLU A 26 17.39 0.30 -0.49
CA GLU A 26 17.29 -1.13 -0.16
C GLU A 26 16.08 -1.83 -0.78
N ALA A 27 15.07 -1.08 -1.25
CA ALA A 27 13.89 -1.66 -1.88
C ALA A 27 14.23 -2.43 -3.16
N LEU A 28 13.59 -3.59 -3.32
CA LEU A 28 13.79 -4.49 -4.44
C LEU A 28 13.41 -3.82 -5.76
N ARG A 29 14.32 -3.82 -6.74
CA ARG A 29 14.11 -3.20 -8.06
C ARG A 29 14.87 -3.91 -9.16
N MET A 30 14.33 -3.87 -10.38
CA MET A 30 15.00 -4.42 -11.57
C MET A 30 16.14 -3.53 -12.06
N ASN A 31 16.00 -2.21 -11.94
CA ASN A 31 16.99 -1.23 -12.41
C ASN A 31 17.43 -0.36 -11.23
N VAL A 32 18.74 -0.13 -11.11
CA VAL A 32 19.31 0.76 -10.11
C VAL A 32 19.29 2.18 -10.67
N SER A 33 18.17 2.87 -10.46
CA SER A 33 18.08 4.33 -10.59
C SER A 33 17.97 4.96 -9.22
N ASP A 34 18.55 6.15 -9.06
CA ASP A 34 18.42 6.93 -7.84
C ASP A 34 16.95 7.31 -7.62
N VAL A 35 16.49 7.11 -6.38
CA VAL A 35 15.15 7.49 -5.93
C VAL A 35 15.28 8.75 -5.09
N ASP A 36 14.63 9.82 -5.54
CA ASP A 36 14.42 11.02 -4.73
C ASP A 36 13.36 10.70 -3.66
N LEU A 37 13.83 10.42 -2.44
CA LEU A 37 12.98 9.98 -1.33
C LEU A 37 11.93 11.05 -0.97
N GLU A 38 12.31 12.33 -0.96
CA GLU A 38 11.38 13.41 -0.63
C GLU A 38 10.31 13.54 -1.70
N LYS A 39 10.70 13.39 -2.98
CA LYS A 39 9.72 13.38 -4.06
C LYS A 39 8.77 12.19 -3.95
N ALA A 40 9.27 11.00 -3.65
CA ALA A 40 8.44 9.82 -3.44
C ALA A 40 7.46 10.01 -2.28
N GLN A 41 7.90 10.59 -1.17
CA GLN A 41 7.03 10.93 -0.02
C GLN A 41 5.94 11.92 -0.41
N ARG A 42 6.28 13.00 -1.14
CA ARG A 42 5.29 13.96 -1.66
C ARG A 42 4.29 13.31 -2.63
N GLU A 43 4.76 12.44 -3.52
CA GLU A 43 3.90 11.71 -4.44
C GLU A 43 2.91 10.80 -3.69
N HIS A 44 3.37 10.13 -2.63
CA HIS A 44 2.53 9.31 -1.76
C HIS A 44 1.50 10.16 -0.99
N GLU A 45 1.91 11.28 -0.40
CA GLU A 45 0.99 12.20 0.28
C GLU A 45 -0.14 12.68 -0.66
N VAL A 46 0.20 12.99 -1.91
CA VAL A 46 -0.80 13.34 -2.93
C VAL A 46 -1.73 12.16 -3.22
N TYR A 47 -1.20 10.95 -3.38
CA TYR A 47 -1.98 9.73 -3.59
C TYR A 47 -2.98 9.48 -2.44
N VAL A 48 -2.52 9.53 -1.19
CA VAL A 48 -3.38 9.39 0.01
C VAL A 48 -4.40 10.53 0.08
N GLY A 49 -3.98 11.75 -0.25
CA GLY A 49 -4.87 12.89 -0.33
C GLY A 49 -6.02 12.70 -1.32
N VAL A 50 -5.76 12.07 -2.48
CA VAL A 50 -6.82 11.72 -3.45
C VAL A 50 -7.79 10.71 -2.85
N LEU A 51 -7.31 9.63 -2.23
CA LEU A 51 -8.14 8.60 -1.60
C LEU A 51 -9.04 9.20 -0.50
N LYS A 52 -8.46 9.99 0.41
CA LYS A 52 -9.18 10.61 1.54
C LYS A 52 -10.12 11.71 1.10
N GLN A 53 -9.60 12.72 0.40
CA GLN A 53 -10.28 14.00 0.24
C GLN A 53 -11.12 14.06 -1.03
N LYS A 54 -10.64 13.47 -2.13
CA LYS A 54 -11.36 13.53 -3.41
C LYS A 54 -12.35 12.39 -3.58
N LEU A 55 -11.98 11.18 -3.13
CA LEU A 55 -12.83 10.00 -3.24
C LEU A 55 -13.65 9.73 -1.97
N GLY A 56 -13.28 10.34 -0.83
CA GLY A 56 -14.03 10.21 0.42
C GLY A 56 -13.88 8.86 1.11
N LEU A 57 -12.81 8.11 0.81
CA LEU A 57 -12.55 6.82 1.45
C LEU A 57 -12.03 7.03 2.87
N GLU A 58 -12.38 6.10 3.76
CA GLU A 58 -11.72 6.00 5.06
C GLU A 58 -10.35 5.33 4.88
N VAL A 59 -9.27 6.09 5.11
CA VAL A 59 -7.92 5.59 4.88
C VAL A 59 -7.20 5.31 6.18
N ILE A 60 -6.78 4.05 6.34
CA ILE A 60 -5.96 3.56 7.44
C ILE A 60 -4.49 3.68 7.00
N GLU A 61 -3.75 4.58 7.67
CA GLU A 61 -2.34 4.79 7.41
C GLU A 61 -1.48 4.04 8.44
N LEU A 62 -0.74 3.04 7.95
CA LEU A 62 0.23 2.29 8.75
C LEU A 62 1.57 3.01 8.80
N PRO A 63 2.30 2.96 9.93
CA PRO A 63 3.63 3.55 10.03
C PRO A 63 4.63 2.81 9.13
N ALA A 64 5.65 3.56 8.69
CA ALA A 64 6.80 2.98 8.01
C ALA A 64 7.57 2.06 8.97
N ASP A 65 8.19 1.02 8.41
CA ASP A 65 9.14 0.16 9.12
C ASP A 65 10.44 0.15 8.33
N GLU A 66 11.50 0.73 8.91
CA GLU A 66 12.80 0.84 8.25
C GLU A 66 13.43 -0.52 7.96
N SER A 67 13.04 -1.58 8.70
CA SER A 67 13.49 -2.95 8.43
C SER A 67 12.81 -3.60 7.23
N LEU A 68 11.80 -2.94 6.65
CA LEU A 68 10.99 -3.41 5.52
C LEU A 68 10.97 -2.34 4.41
N PRO A 69 12.04 -2.21 3.60
CA PRO A 69 12.18 -1.15 2.61
C PRO A 69 11.03 -1.07 1.58
N ASP A 70 10.34 -2.17 1.33
CA ASP A 70 9.24 -2.30 0.37
C ASP A 70 7.84 -2.16 1.02
N CYS A 71 7.75 -1.85 2.33
CA CYS A 71 6.50 -1.91 3.08
C CYS A 71 5.39 -0.95 2.61
N VAL A 72 5.73 0.06 1.80
CA VAL A 72 4.75 0.94 1.15
C VAL A 72 3.79 0.16 0.23
N PHE A 73 4.24 -0.98 -0.33
CA PHE A 73 3.50 -1.79 -1.30
C PHE A 73 2.58 -2.82 -0.62
N VAL A 74 1.58 -2.33 0.12
CA VAL A 74 0.65 -3.15 0.91
C VAL A 74 -0.19 -4.13 0.08
N GLU A 75 -0.33 -3.92 -1.23
CA GLU A 75 -1.09 -4.79 -2.15
C GLU A 75 -0.57 -6.22 -2.18
N ASP A 76 0.75 -6.41 -2.10
CA ASP A 76 1.33 -7.75 -2.18
C ASP A 76 1.02 -8.60 -0.93
N ALA A 77 0.78 -7.95 0.22
CA ALA A 77 0.59 -8.60 1.51
C ALA A 77 -0.86 -9.06 1.74
N ALA A 78 -1.84 -8.49 1.02
CA ALA A 78 -3.25 -8.82 1.23
C ALA A 78 -4.09 -8.76 -0.05
N VAL A 79 -4.95 -9.76 -0.23
CA VAL A 79 -6.01 -9.75 -1.24
C VAL A 79 -7.36 -9.72 -0.54
N VAL A 80 -8.18 -8.70 -0.81
CA VAL A 80 -9.51 -8.54 -0.20
C VAL A 80 -10.60 -8.76 -1.24
N CYS A 81 -11.56 -9.65 -0.94
CA CYS A 81 -12.71 -9.90 -1.79
C CYS A 81 -13.97 -10.07 -0.92
N GLY A 82 -14.96 -9.22 -1.13
CA GLY A 82 -16.15 -9.16 -0.28
C GLY A 82 -15.79 -8.80 1.16
N ASP A 83 -16.10 -9.70 2.08
CA ASP A 83 -15.82 -9.60 3.51
C ASP A 83 -14.58 -10.38 3.96
N THR A 84 -13.83 -10.95 3.00
CA THR A 84 -12.71 -11.84 3.29
C THR A 84 -11.38 -11.21 2.86
N ALA A 85 -10.40 -11.22 3.77
CA ALA A 85 -9.02 -10.83 3.50
C ALA A 85 -8.09 -12.06 3.55
N LEU A 86 -7.42 -12.36 2.44
CA LEU A 86 -6.33 -13.33 2.38
C LEU A 86 -5.03 -12.59 2.68
N ILE A 87 -4.42 -12.91 3.83
CA ILE A 87 -3.03 -12.50 4.11
C ILE A 87 -2.11 -13.42 3.33
N THR A 88 -1.34 -12.82 2.43
CA THR A 88 -0.47 -13.57 1.53
C THR A 88 0.81 -13.99 2.25
N ARG A 89 1.64 -14.75 1.54
CA ARG A 89 3.03 -14.98 1.92
C ARG A 89 3.90 -14.51 0.76
N PRO A 90 4.40 -13.26 0.79
CA PRO A 90 5.18 -12.69 -0.30
C PRO A 90 6.32 -13.59 -0.78
N GLY A 91 6.53 -13.60 -2.10
CA GLY A 91 7.58 -14.41 -2.74
C GLY A 91 8.97 -14.00 -2.29
N ALA A 92 9.23 -12.69 -2.19
CA ALA A 92 10.45 -12.13 -1.64
C ALA A 92 10.50 -12.34 -0.12
N GLU A 93 11.57 -12.97 0.38
CA GLU A 93 11.68 -13.32 1.81
C GLU A 93 11.75 -12.11 2.72
N SER A 94 12.40 -11.02 2.26
CA SER A 94 12.49 -9.74 2.97
C SER A 94 11.13 -9.12 3.26
N ARG A 95 10.12 -9.41 2.41
CA ARG A 95 8.79 -8.82 2.48
C ARG A 95 7.78 -9.62 3.31
N ARG A 96 8.15 -10.82 3.79
CA ARG A 96 7.21 -11.71 4.52
C ARG A 96 6.78 -11.22 5.90
N LYS A 97 7.42 -10.18 6.43
CA LYS A 97 7.10 -9.56 7.72
C LYS A 97 6.29 -8.27 7.58
N GLU A 98 5.99 -7.86 6.35
CA GLU A 98 5.10 -6.72 6.07
C GLU A 98 3.69 -6.97 6.59
#